data_AF-A0A955B3K4-F1
#
_entry.id   AF-A0A955B3K4-F1
#
_cell.length_a   1.000
_cell.length_b   1.000
_cell.length_c   1.000
_cell.angle_alpha   90.00
_cell.angle_beta   90.00
_cell.angle_gamma   90.00
#
_symmetry.space_group_name_H-M   'P 1'
#
loop_
_entity.id
_entity.type
_entity.pdbx_description
1 polymer ?
#
loop_
_entity_poly.entity_id
_entity_poly.type
_entity_poly.pdbx_seq_one_letter_code
_entity_poly.pdbx_strand_id
1 'polypeptide(L)'
;MHRRFRVSMWAFCLAGAGLFLNLATVATYVRADEPAATNSEAKATDSADTAKAAEEAAKQEAEAEARRKQAAEEIELLRLFADTFAQIRGNYVKEVSDRELMEAAIQGMMSKLDPYSDFIPPTKLDRFRSGVENEFGGIGIQVSTSKGELEVISPLVGSPAYKAGISAGDVITAID
;
A
#
# COMPACT_ATOMS: atom_id res chain seq x y z
N MET A 1 11.32 -56.01 -9.43
CA MET A 1 12.59 -56.26 -8.70
C MET A 1 13.36 -54.95 -8.61
N HIS A 2 13.62 -54.49 -7.37
CA HIS A 2 14.10 -53.15 -7.02
C HIS A 2 15.46 -52.78 -7.61
N ARG A 3 15.61 -51.53 -8.09
CA ARG A 3 16.92 -50.91 -8.30
C ARG A 3 16.99 -49.62 -7.49
N ARG A 4 17.86 -49.66 -6.48
CA ARG A 4 18.15 -48.60 -5.52
C ARG A 4 19.00 -47.51 -6.17
N PHE A 5 18.61 -46.24 -6.00
CA PHE A 5 19.44 -45.08 -6.31
C PHE A 5 20.43 -44.82 -5.16
N ARG A 6 21.71 -44.58 -5.47
CA ARG A 6 22.67 -43.93 -4.57
C ARG A 6 23.04 -42.58 -5.18
N VAL A 7 22.61 -41.51 -4.53
CA VAL A 7 23.19 -40.17 -4.69
C VAL A 7 24.41 -40.13 -3.78
N SER A 8 25.61 -39.93 -4.33
CA SER A 8 26.78 -39.56 -3.53
C SER A 8 27.14 -38.11 -3.83
N MET A 9 26.73 -37.27 -2.89
CA MET A 9 27.17 -35.90 -2.69
C MET A 9 28.62 -35.90 -2.19
N TRP A 10 29.54 -35.33 -2.97
CA TRP A 10 30.85 -34.82 -2.52
C TRP A 10 31.02 -33.45 -3.20
N ALA A 11 30.82 -32.35 -2.46
CA ALA A 11 31.83 -31.67 -1.65
C ALA A 11 32.79 -30.80 -2.49
N PHE A 12 32.40 -29.53 -2.61
CA PHE A 12 33.22 -28.33 -2.44
C PHE A 12 34.75 -28.50 -2.55
N CYS A 13 35.39 -27.82 -3.51
CA CYS A 13 36.74 -27.30 -3.29
C CYS A 13 36.99 -26.00 -4.07
N LEU A 14 37.69 -25.12 -3.36
CA LEU A 14 38.01 -23.71 -3.54
C LEU A 14 38.91 -23.37 -4.74
N ALA A 15 39.07 -22.04 -4.94
CA ALA A 15 40.07 -21.32 -5.75
C ALA A 15 39.65 -21.13 -7.21
N GLY A 16 39.73 -19.95 -7.83
CA GLY A 16 40.52 -18.76 -7.56
C GLY A 16 40.79 -18.12 -8.94
N ALA A 17 40.72 -16.79 -9.00
CA ALA A 17 40.96 -15.88 -10.13
C ALA A 17 41.71 -16.41 -11.38
N GLY A 18 41.25 -16.03 -12.57
CA GLY A 18 42.10 -16.06 -13.76
C GLY A 18 41.35 -15.97 -15.08
N LEU A 19 41.31 -14.77 -15.64
CA LEU A 19 40.96 -14.45 -17.02
C LEU A 19 41.73 -15.36 -18.01
N PHE A 20 41.04 -16.28 -18.70
CA PHE A 20 41.59 -16.97 -19.88
C PHE A 20 40.53 -17.05 -20.98
N LEU A 21 40.70 -16.16 -21.96
CA LEU A 21 40.13 -16.28 -23.29
C LEU A 21 41.03 -17.23 -24.09
N ASN A 22 40.59 -18.44 -24.44
CA ASN A 22 40.73 -18.96 -25.80
C ASN A 22 40.11 -20.36 -26.02
N LEU A 23 39.69 -20.52 -27.27
CA LEU A 23 39.21 -21.69 -27.99
C LEU A 23 39.92 -23.03 -27.67
N ALA A 24 39.13 -24.08 -27.46
CA ALA A 24 39.32 -25.43 -28.02
C ALA A 24 38.02 -26.23 -27.76
N THR A 25 37.19 -26.43 -28.79
CA THR A 25 37.06 -27.74 -29.46
C THR A 25 36.93 -28.91 -28.50
N VAL A 26 35.69 -29.33 -28.23
CA VAL A 26 35.41 -30.75 -27.94
C VAL A 26 34.50 -31.27 -29.03
N ALA A 27 35.16 -31.89 -30.00
CA ALA A 27 34.55 -32.74 -30.99
C ALA A 27 34.02 -34.02 -30.30
N THR A 28 32.80 -34.39 -30.68
CA THR A 28 32.43 -35.75 -31.12
C THR A 28 32.68 -36.94 -30.18
N TYR A 29 31.61 -37.47 -29.59
CA TYR A 29 31.46 -38.92 -29.42
C TYR A 29 29.97 -39.32 -29.45
N VAL A 30 29.43 -39.55 -30.64
CA VAL A 30 28.21 -40.37 -30.86
C VAL A 30 28.61 -41.49 -31.80
N ARG A 31 28.51 -42.72 -31.30
CA ARG A 31 28.87 -43.95 -31.99
C ARG A 31 27.64 -44.48 -32.74
N ALA A 32 27.89 -44.85 -33.99
CA ALA A 32 26.96 -45.30 -35.00
C ALA A 32 26.15 -46.55 -34.61
N ASP A 33 24.86 -46.51 -34.92
CA ASP A 33 24.14 -47.59 -35.58
C ASP A 33 23.25 -46.93 -36.66
N GLU A 34 23.47 -47.29 -37.92
CA GLU A 34 22.74 -46.89 -39.14
C GLU A 34 22.22 -48.19 -39.80
N PRO A 35 21.31 -48.18 -40.80
CA PRO A 35 20.39 -47.13 -41.25
C PRO A 35 18.95 -47.66 -41.48
N ALA A 36 17.93 -46.82 -41.31
CA ALA A 36 16.64 -47.09 -41.94
C ALA A 36 15.88 -45.79 -42.27
N ALA A 37 15.71 -45.59 -43.57
CA ALA A 37 14.56 -44.96 -44.20
C ALA A 37 14.42 -43.42 -44.10
N THR A 38 14.69 -42.84 -45.27
CA THR A 38 13.90 -41.81 -45.96
C THR A 38 13.97 -40.37 -45.45
N ASN A 39 14.71 -39.58 -46.22
CA ASN A 39 14.54 -38.13 -46.40
C ASN A 39 13.07 -37.73 -46.51
N SER A 40 12.64 -36.75 -45.72
CA SER A 40 11.91 -35.56 -46.17
C SER A 40 11.46 -34.77 -44.93
N GLU A 41 11.41 -33.45 -45.07
CA GLU A 41 10.85 -32.47 -44.12
C GLU A 41 11.77 -32.03 -42.98
N ALA A 42 12.72 -31.19 -43.37
CA ALA A 42 12.94 -29.93 -42.65
C ALA A 42 11.57 -29.25 -42.41
N LYS A 43 11.01 -29.45 -41.22
CA LYS A 43 9.85 -28.69 -40.76
C LYS A 43 10.35 -27.27 -40.50
N ALA A 44 10.07 -26.40 -41.46
CA ALA A 44 10.18 -24.96 -41.34
C ALA A 44 9.69 -24.53 -39.96
N THR A 45 10.60 -23.92 -39.20
CA THR A 45 10.25 -23.13 -38.03
C THR A 45 9.27 -22.07 -38.49
N ASP A 46 8.03 -22.19 -38.02
CA ASP A 46 6.93 -21.30 -38.32
C ASP A 46 7.34 -19.87 -37.94
N SER A 47 7.45 -18.99 -38.94
CA SER A 47 7.85 -17.58 -38.80
C SER A 47 6.89 -16.76 -37.92
N ALA A 48 5.77 -17.36 -37.53
CA ALA A 48 4.75 -16.79 -36.65
C ALA A 48 5.21 -16.66 -35.18
N ASP A 49 6.01 -17.59 -34.66
CA ASP A 49 6.41 -17.59 -33.24
C ASP A 49 7.52 -16.55 -32.96
N THR A 50 8.43 -16.32 -33.91
CA THR A 50 9.44 -15.27 -33.83
C THR A 50 8.88 -13.87 -34.00
N ALA A 51 7.81 -13.71 -34.79
CA ALA A 51 7.13 -12.43 -34.97
C ALA A 51 6.36 -12.02 -33.70
N LYS A 52 5.71 -12.98 -33.04
CA LYS A 52 4.97 -12.75 -31.80
C LYS A 52 5.89 -12.40 -30.62
N ALA A 53 7.05 -13.05 -30.50
CA ALA A 53 8.04 -12.72 -29.48
C ALA A 53 8.65 -11.31 -29.64
N ALA A 54 8.82 -10.85 -30.89
CA ALA A 54 9.29 -9.49 -31.17
C ALA A 54 8.22 -8.42 -30.88
N GLU A 55 6.96 -8.72 -31.16
CA GLU A 55 5.82 -7.85 -30.84
C GLU A 55 5.59 -7.73 -29.32
N GLU A 56 5.76 -8.83 -28.57
CA GLU A 56 5.69 -8.83 -27.11
C GLU A 56 6.84 -8.07 -26.47
N ALA A 57 8.06 -8.14 -27.02
CA ALA A 57 9.21 -7.34 -26.54
C ALA A 57 9.00 -5.83 -26.76
N ALA A 58 8.50 -5.42 -27.93
CA ALA A 58 8.22 -4.02 -28.23
C ALA A 58 7.11 -3.43 -27.34
N LYS A 59 6.09 -4.23 -27.02
CA LYS A 59 5.03 -3.84 -26.08
C LYS A 59 5.56 -3.66 -24.66
N GLN A 60 6.46 -4.53 -24.21
CA GLN A 60 7.09 -4.42 -22.88
C GLN A 60 7.98 -3.19 -22.75
N GLU A 61 8.71 -2.82 -23.80
CA GLU A 61 9.53 -1.60 -23.85
C GLU A 61 8.67 -0.33 -23.81
N ALA A 62 7.57 -0.29 -24.57
CA ALA A 62 6.61 0.81 -24.55
C ALA A 62 5.93 0.98 -23.18
N GLU A 63 5.53 -0.12 -22.53
CA GLU A 63 4.97 -0.10 -21.17
C GLU A 63 6.02 0.30 -20.12
N ALA A 64 7.29 -0.06 -20.30
CA ALA A 64 8.39 0.38 -19.44
C ALA A 64 8.67 1.88 -19.58
N GLU A 65 8.63 2.42 -20.80
CA GLU A 65 8.76 3.87 -21.04
C GLU A 65 7.58 4.64 -20.44
N ALA A 66 6.34 4.16 -20.62
CA ALA A 66 5.15 4.76 -20.03
C ALA A 66 5.22 4.79 -18.49
N ARG A 67 5.64 3.69 -17.85
CA ARG A 67 5.87 3.64 -16.40
C ARG A 67 6.94 4.61 -15.94
N ARG A 68 8.04 4.77 -16.70
CA ARG A 68 9.09 5.76 -16.39
C ARG A 68 8.58 7.19 -16.48
N LYS A 69 7.75 7.51 -17.49
CA LYS A 69 7.11 8.82 -17.63
C LYS A 69 6.15 9.09 -16.46
N GLN A 70 5.28 8.13 -16.12
CA GLN A 70 4.38 8.23 -14.98
C GLN A 70 5.13 8.45 -13.66
N ALA A 71 6.21 7.68 -13.42
CA ALA A 71 7.03 7.86 -12.23
C ALA A 71 7.72 9.24 -12.20
N ALA A 72 8.16 9.76 -13.36
CA ALA A 72 8.74 11.10 -13.44
C ALA A 72 7.70 12.19 -13.13
N GLU A 73 6.48 12.06 -13.66
CA GLU A 73 5.37 12.97 -13.35
C GLU A 73 4.99 12.93 -11.87
N GLU A 74 4.93 11.74 -11.26
CA GLU A 74 4.66 11.57 -9.83
C GLU A 74 5.73 12.27 -8.97
N ILE A 75 7.01 12.11 -9.32
CA ILE A 75 8.12 12.79 -8.63
C ILE A 75 8.00 14.31 -8.74
N GLU A 76 7.63 14.84 -9.91
CA GLU A 76 7.42 16.28 -10.11
C GLU A 76 6.26 16.80 -9.24
N LEU A 77 5.15 16.06 -9.16
CA LEU A 77 4.00 16.44 -8.30
C LEU A 77 4.38 16.44 -6.81
N LEU A 78 5.17 15.45 -6.37
CA LEU A 78 5.66 15.39 -4.99
C LEU A 78 6.63 16.54 -4.67
N ARG A 79 7.48 16.95 -5.63
CA ARG A 79 8.35 18.13 -5.49
C ARG A 79 7.53 19.41 -5.34
N LEU A 80 6.54 19.61 -6.20
CA LEU A 80 5.65 20.77 -6.13
C LEU A 80 4.96 20.88 -4.76
N PHE A 81 4.49 19.75 -4.22
CA PHE A 81 3.91 19.70 -2.88
C PHE A 81 4.93 20.07 -1.80
N ALA A 82 6.12 19.48 -1.84
CA ALA A 82 7.18 19.75 -0.87
C ALA A 82 7.62 21.22 -0.87
N ASP A 83 7.78 21.81 -2.06
CA ASP A 83 8.15 23.22 -2.23
C ASP A 83 7.07 24.15 -1.67
N THR A 84 5.81 23.86 -1.96
CA THR A 84 4.67 24.62 -1.43
C THR A 84 4.60 24.55 0.09
N PHE A 85 4.80 23.35 0.66
CA PHE A 85 4.84 23.14 2.10
C PHE A 85 5.97 23.95 2.76
N ALA A 86 7.18 23.91 2.19
CA ALA A 86 8.33 24.65 2.67
C ALA A 86 8.10 26.17 2.59
N GLN A 87 7.49 26.65 1.52
CA GLN A 87 7.17 28.05 1.30
C GLN A 87 6.17 28.57 2.34
N ILE A 88 5.14 27.79 2.68
CA ILE A 88 4.17 28.16 3.72
C ILE A 88 4.88 28.20 5.08
N ARG A 89 5.63 27.15 5.43
CA ARG A 89 6.34 27.07 6.71
C ARG A 89 7.31 28.24 6.92
N GLY A 90 8.04 28.63 5.89
CA GLY A 90 9.08 29.67 5.99
C GLY A 90 8.57 31.12 5.93
N ASN A 91 7.42 31.36 5.29
CA ASN A 91 6.93 32.73 5.03
C ASN A 91 5.63 33.08 5.76
N TYR A 92 5.04 32.15 6.52
CA TYR A 92 3.80 32.41 7.24
C TYR A 92 4.03 33.25 8.50
N VAL A 93 3.10 34.17 8.77
CA VAL A 93 3.22 35.19 9.83
C VAL A 93 3.05 34.60 11.23
N LYS A 94 2.33 33.48 11.37
CA LYS A 94 2.10 32.81 12.65
C LYS A 94 2.92 31.53 12.72
N GLU A 95 3.35 31.17 13.92
CA GLU A 95 3.91 29.84 14.15
C GLU A 95 2.81 28.79 13.98
N VAL A 96 3.04 27.84 13.08
CA VAL A 96 2.16 26.68 12.85
C VAL A 96 3.03 25.44 12.91
N SER A 97 2.55 24.40 13.59
CA SER A 97 3.30 23.14 13.69
C SER A 97 3.28 22.37 12.37
N ASP A 98 4.36 21.65 12.06
CA ASP A 98 4.43 20.78 10.86
C ASP A 98 3.28 19.76 10.83
N ARG A 99 2.86 19.27 12.01
CA ARG A 99 1.73 18.35 12.15
C ARG A 99 0.42 19.01 11.73
N GLU A 100 0.15 20.22 12.21
CA GLU A 100 -1.07 20.96 11.89
C GLU A 100 -1.17 21.29 10.40
N LEU A 101 -0.06 21.71 9.78
CA LEU A 101 0.00 21.93 8.33
C LEU A 101 -0.29 20.65 7.54
N MET A 102 0.26 19.51 7.97
CA MET A 102 0.04 18.24 7.31
C MET A 102 -1.42 17.76 7.45
N GLU A 103 -1.99 17.86 8.66
CA GLU A 103 -3.39 17.50 8.91
C GLU A 103 -4.34 18.38 8.08
N ALA A 104 -4.07 19.69 7.99
CA ALA A 104 -4.83 20.61 7.15
C ALA A 104 -4.72 20.28 5.65
N ALA A 105 -3.53 19.89 5.17
CA ALA A 105 -3.34 19.47 3.78
C ALA A 105 -4.15 18.21 3.45
N ILE A 106 -4.14 17.20 4.33
CA ILE A 106 -4.94 15.97 4.18
C ILE A 106 -6.44 16.28 4.16
N GLN A 107 -6.92 17.10 5.10
CA GLN A 107 -8.33 17.52 5.13
C GLN A 107 -8.72 18.29 3.87
N GLY A 108 -7.85 19.19 3.40
CA GLY A 108 -8.05 19.93 2.16
C GLY A 108 -8.19 19.01 0.94
N MET A 109 -7.33 17.98 0.82
CA MET A 109 -7.44 16.98 -0.23
C MET A 109 -8.76 16.19 -0.13
N MET A 110 -9.08 15.64 1.04
CA MET A 110 -10.31 14.85 1.25
C MET A 110 -11.57 15.65 0.94
N SER A 111 -11.61 16.94 1.31
CA SER A 111 -12.75 17.83 1.04
C SER A 111 -13.09 17.98 -0.45
N LYS A 112 -12.13 17.69 -1.34
CA LYS A 112 -12.30 17.75 -2.80
C LYS A 112 -12.59 16.41 -3.45
N LEU A 113 -12.34 15.30 -2.76
CA LEU A 113 -12.59 13.95 -3.29
C LEU A 113 -14.09 13.62 -3.25
N ASP A 114 -14.70 13.68 -2.07
CA ASP A 114 -16.09 13.25 -1.86
C ASP A 114 -16.67 13.84 -0.56
N PRO A 115 -17.94 14.32 -0.54
CA PRO A 115 -18.62 14.80 0.67
C PRO A 115 -18.66 13.83 1.86
N TYR A 116 -18.48 12.52 1.65
CA TYR A 116 -18.51 11.53 2.73
C TYR A 116 -17.12 11.10 3.21
N SER A 117 -16.06 11.57 2.57
CA SER A 117 -14.69 11.28 2.96
C SER A 117 -14.16 12.34 3.91
N ASP A 118 -13.88 11.96 5.15
CA ASP A 118 -13.29 12.86 6.16
C ASP A 118 -12.07 12.22 6.83
N PHE A 119 -11.13 13.07 7.27
CA PHE A 119 -9.93 12.68 7.98
C PHE A 119 -9.98 13.15 9.43
N ILE A 120 -9.90 12.18 10.34
CA ILE A 120 -9.93 12.43 11.79
C ILE A 120 -8.50 12.42 12.33
N PRO A 121 -7.97 13.57 12.79
CA PRO A 121 -6.64 13.61 13.36
C PRO A 121 -6.61 12.85 14.69
N PRO A 122 -5.45 12.30 15.09
CA PRO A 122 -5.32 11.50 16.31
C PRO A 122 -5.73 12.28 17.57
N THR A 123 -5.59 13.60 17.56
CA THR A 123 -6.02 14.49 18.65
C THR A 123 -7.54 14.53 18.86
N LYS A 124 -8.33 14.20 17.83
CA LYS A 124 -9.80 14.17 17.87
C LYS A 124 -10.38 12.75 17.89
N LEU A 125 -9.53 11.73 17.76
CA LEU A 125 -9.95 10.34 17.63
C LEU A 125 -10.75 9.85 18.86
N ASP A 126 -10.32 10.19 20.06
CA ASP A 126 -11.00 9.76 21.29
C ASP A 126 -12.41 10.34 21.38
N ARG A 127 -12.56 11.63 21.07
CA ARG A 127 -13.89 12.28 21.02
C ARG A 127 -14.79 11.65 19.96
N PHE A 128 -14.22 11.32 18.80
CA PHE A 128 -14.97 10.65 17.74
C PHE A 128 -15.43 9.25 18.18
N ARG A 129 -14.54 8.47 18.82
CA ARG A 129 -14.86 7.13 19.35
C ARG A 129 -15.98 7.19 20.38
N SER A 130 -15.89 8.08 21.36
CA SER A 130 -16.97 8.27 22.34
C SER A 130 -18.30 8.63 21.69
N GLY A 131 -18.28 9.41 20.60
CA GLY A 131 -19.48 9.73 19.82
C GLY A 131 -20.06 8.54 19.04
N VAL A 132 -19.21 7.67 18.48
CA VAL A 132 -19.64 6.47 17.74
C VAL A 132 -20.14 5.38 18.68
N GLU A 133 -19.39 5.13 19.75
CA GLU A 133 -19.68 4.07 20.71
C GLU A 133 -20.85 4.46 21.62
N ASN A 134 -21.35 5.71 21.53
CA ASN A 134 -22.25 6.32 22.52
C ASN A 134 -21.75 6.05 23.95
N GLU A 135 -20.43 5.92 24.12
CA GLU A 135 -19.78 5.68 25.38
C GLU A 135 -19.60 7.05 26.04
N PHE A 136 -20.61 7.42 26.83
CA PHE A 136 -20.56 8.56 27.71
C PHE A 136 -19.62 8.23 28.86
N GLY A 137 -18.40 8.77 28.81
CA GLY A 137 -17.49 8.74 29.95
C GLY A 137 -18.11 9.46 31.14
N GLY A 138 -18.41 8.72 32.22
CA GLY A 138 -18.89 9.29 33.48
C GLY A 138 -20.06 8.51 34.10
N ILE A 139 -20.85 9.21 34.92
CA ILE A 139 -21.98 8.74 35.75
C ILE A 139 -23.11 7.95 35.04
N GLY A 140 -22.97 7.64 33.74
CA GLY A 140 -23.87 6.80 32.96
C GLY A 140 -25.16 7.51 32.54
N ILE A 141 -25.01 8.66 31.89
CA ILE A 141 -26.08 9.43 31.25
C ILE A 141 -25.78 9.62 29.76
N GLN A 142 -26.80 9.44 28.92
CA GLN A 142 -26.77 9.86 27.52
C GLN A 142 -27.25 11.29 27.43
N VAL A 143 -26.42 12.18 26.88
CA VAL A 143 -26.73 13.61 26.73
C VAL A 143 -26.73 14.02 25.26
N SER A 144 -27.57 14.99 24.93
CA SER A 144 -27.62 15.65 23.63
C SER A 144 -27.56 17.16 23.82
N THR A 145 -26.91 17.85 22.88
CA THR A 145 -26.94 19.31 22.85
C THR A 145 -28.06 19.75 21.90
N SER A 146 -29.15 20.27 22.46
CA SER A 146 -30.30 20.79 21.71
C SER A 146 -30.53 22.26 22.08
N LYS A 147 -30.64 23.14 21.08
CA LYS A 147 -30.87 24.60 21.27
C LYS A 147 -29.85 25.33 22.16
N GLY A 148 -28.65 24.76 22.33
CA GLY A 148 -27.61 25.34 23.19
C GLY A 148 -27.70 24.90 24.66
N GLU A 149 -28.65 24.04 25.00
CA GLU A 149 -28.78 23.41 26.32
C GLU A 149 -28.35 21.94 26.24
N LEU A 150 -27.76 21.42 27.32
CA LEU A 150 -27.44 20.01 27.47
C LEU A 150 -28.64 19.29 28.08
N GLU A 151 -29.30 18.43 27.31
CA GLU A 151 -30.47 17.66 27.72
C GLU A 151 -30.10 16.17 27.89
N VAL A 152 -30.61 15.54 28.95
CA VAL A 152 -30.46 14.11 29.19
C VAL A 152 -31.45 13.35 28.31
N ILE A 153 -30.95 12.54 27.37
CA ILE A 153 -31.78 11.64 26.56
C ILE A 153 -32.23 10.45 27.42
N SER A 154 -31.29 9.79 28.09
CA SER A 154 -31.61 8.61 28.91
C SER A 154 -30.50 8.29 29.91
N PRO A 155 -30.82 8.04 31.18
CA PRO A 155 -29.89 7.44 32.13
C PRO A 155 -29.76 5.93 31.86
N LEU A 156 -28.54 5.40 31.97
CA LEU A 156 -28.32 3.96 31.85
C LEU A 156 -28.78 3.23 33.13
N VAL A 157 -29.61 2.20 33.00
CA VAL A 157 -30.16 1.46 34.15
C VAL A 157 -29.02 0.90 35.02
N GLY A 158 -29.06 1.21 36.32
CA GLY A 158 -28.04 0.77 37.29
C GLY A 158 -26.80 1.66 37.39
N SER A 159 -26.70 2.72 36.57
CA SER A 159 -25.63 3.71 36.68
C SER A 159 -25.75 4.58 37.94
N PRO A 160 -24.67 5.25 38.38
CA PRO A 160 -24.74 6.24 39.45
C PRO A 160 -25.80 7.33 39.20
N ALA A 161 -25.96 7.77 37.95
CA ALA A 161 -26.99 8.73 37.58
C ALA A 161 -28.42 8.19 37.73
N TYR A 162 -28.66 6.92 37.36
CA TYR A 162 -29.95 6.28 37.58
C TYR A 162 -30.30 6.18 39.07
N LYS A 163 -29.29 5.87 39.91
CA LYS A 163 -29.45 5.84 41.38
C LYS A 163 -29.63 7.24 41.97
N ALA A 164 -29.07 8.26 41.34
CA ALA A 164 -29.26 9.66 41.71
C ALA A 164 -30.63 10.21 41.29
N GLY A 165 -31.44 9.43 40.57
CA GLY A 165 -32.79 9.82 40.16
C GLY A 165 -32.84 10.73 38.94
N ILE A 166 -31.73 10.87 38.20
CA ILE A 166 -31.69 11.60 36.93
C ILE A 166 -32.62 10.90 35.94
N SER A 167 -33.45 11.67 35.25
CA SER A 167 -34.45 11.17 34.31
C SER A 167 -34.24 11.73 32.90
N ALA A 168 -34.84 11.07 31.91
CA ALA A 168 -34.89 11.61 30.54
C ALA A 168 -35.64 12.95 30.53
N GLY A 169 -35.06 13.96 29.86
CA GLY A 169 -35.58 15.32 29.78
C GLY A 169 -35.00 16.31 30.80
N ASP A 170 -34.13 15.86 31.71
CA ASP A 170 -33.43 16.77 32.63
C ASP A 170 -32.42 17.64 31.86
N VAL A 171 -32.34 18.93 32.20
CA VAL A 171 -31.40 19.88 31.60
C VAL A 171 -30.22 20.14 32.53
N ILE A 172 -29.00 19.95 32.02
CA ILE A 172 -27.75 20.19 32.76
C ILE A 172 -27.38 21.66 32.63
N THR A 173 -27.51 22.41 33.73
CA THR A 173 -27.24 23.85 33.78
C THR A 173 -25.77 24.19 34.07
N ALA A 174 -25.07 23.33 34.80
CA ALA A 174 -23.67 23.50 35.15
C ALA A 174 -22.99 22.16 35.44
N ILE A 175 -21.67 22.11 35.23
CA ILE A 175 -20.77 21.02 35.63
C ILE A 175 -19.64 21.69 36.42
N ASP A 176 -19.37 21.21 37.64
CA ASP A 176 -18.28 21.66 38.51
C ASP A 176 -17.11 20.66 38.45
#